data_AF-A0A2H5YG33-F1
#
_entry.id   AF-A0A2H5YG33-F1
#
_cell.length_a   1.000
_cell.length_b   1.000
_cell.length_c   1.000
_cell.angle_alpha   90.00
_cell.angle_beta   90.00
_cell.angle_gamma   90.00
#
_symmetry.space_group_name_H-M   'P 1'
#
loop_
_entity.id
_entity.type
_entity.pdbx_description
1 polymer ?
#
loop_
_entity_poly.entity_id
_entity_poly.type
_entity_poly.pdbx_seq_one_letter_code
_entity_poly.pdbx_strand_id
1 'polypeptide(L)'
;MCADGAYDSREVRLYLRRRGIKASIPQNPRGRKSPKVGKPYRFCQVTYQAARGAVERLFAWLKGGFRRLALGYERLLATFVVAGKALR
;
A
#
# COMPACT_ATOMS: atom_id res chain seq x y z
N MET A 1 10.30 -5.47 3.22
CA MET A 1 8.92 -5.17 2.80
C MET A 1 8.80 -3.66 2.56
N CYS A 2 8.34 -3.24 1.37
CA CYS A 2 8.07 -1.83 1.05
C CYS A 2 6.61 -1.53 1.35
N ALA A 3 6.35 -0.46 2.09
CA ALA A 3 4.98 -0.01 2.37
C ALA A 3 4.89 1.52 2.25
N ASP A 4 3.66 2.01 2.08
CA ASP A 4 3.39 3.44 2.03
C ASP A 4 3.73 4.15 3.34
N GLY A 5 4.04 5.45 3.27
CA GLY A 5 4.20 6.29 4.46
C GLY A 5 2.93 6.38 5.30
N ALA A 6 1.76 6.14 4.73
CA ALA A 6 0.51 6.00 5.51
C ALA A 6 0.60 4.89 6.58
N TYR A 7 1.43 3.86 6.37
CA TYR A 7 1.66 2.76 7.32
C TYR A 7 2.84 3.01 8.27
N ASP A 8 3.36 4.24 8.34
CA ASP A 8 4.40 4.62 9.29
C ASP A 8 3.84 4.73 10.71
N SER A 9 3.62 3.58 11.36
CA SER A 9 3.25 3.50 12.77
C SER A 9 4.34 2.83 13.61
N ARG A 10 4.32 3.12 14.92
CA ARG A 10 5.22 2.47 15.88
C ARG A 10 4.87 0.98 16.00
N GLU A 11 3.59 0.60 16.03
CA GLU A 11 3.20 -0.82 16.13
C GLU A 11 3.67 -1.61 14.91
N VAL A 12 3.43 -1.10 13.71
CA VAL A 12 3.83 -1.77 12.45
C VAL A 12 5.33 -2.00 12.42
N ARG A 13 6.13 -0.98 12.76
CA ARG A 13 7.59 -1.12 12.79
C ARG A 13 8.09 -2.07 13.88
N LEU A 14 7.45 -2.08 15.06
CA LEU A 14 7.76 -3.02 16.13
C LEU A 14 7.43 -4.46 15.72
N TYR A 15 6.26 -4.68 15.12
CA TYR A 15 5.85 -5.97 14.60
C TYR A 15 6.83 -6.51 13.57
N LEU A 16 7.25 -5.69 12.60
CA LEU A 16 8.24 -6.09 11.60
C LEU A 16 9.60 -6.39 12.23
N ARG A 17 10.05 -5.59 13.20
CA ARG A 17 11.30 -5.83 13.94
C ARG A 17 11.28 -7.14 14.72
N ARG A 18 10.17 -7.45 15.41
CA ARG A 18 10.01 -8.72 16.15
C ARG A 18 10.10 -9.93 15.22
N ARG A 19 9.73 -9.77 13.94
CA ARG A 19 9.83 -10.81 12.91
C ARG A 19 11.14 -10.79 12.12
N GLY A 20 12.10 -9.93 12.47
CA GLY A 20 13.36 -9.78 11.73
C GLY A 20 13.20 -9.15 10.33
N ILE A 21 12.04 -8.59 10.01
CA ILE A 21 11.76 -8.02 8.68
C ILE A 21 12.23 -6.56 8.64
N LYS A 22 13.08 -6.24 7.66
CA LYS A 22 13.49 -4.86 7.40
C LYS A 22 12.31 -4.03 6.88
N ALA A 23 11.92 -3.03 7.67
CA ALA A 23 10.86 -2.08 7.34
C ALA A 23 11.35 -1.02 6.35
N SER A 24 11.01 -1.16 5.06
CA SER A 24 11.27 -0.16 4.02
C SER A 24 10.06 0.76 3.87
N ILE A 25 9.77 1.50 4.94
CA ILE A 25 8.63 2.42 5.04
C ILE A 25 9.20 3.83 5.18
N PRO A 26 8.84 4.79 4.30
CA PRO A 26 9.26 6.17 4.46
C PRO A 26 8.65 6.76 5.74
N GLN A 27 9.36 7.68 6.37
CA GLN A 27 8.82 8.36 7.55
C GLN A 27 7.70 9.32 7.12
N ASN A 28 6.57 9.30 7.82
CA ASN A 28 5.44 10.18 7.53
C ASN A 28 5.40 11.37 8.51
N PRO A 29 5.93 12.54 8.14
CA PRO A 29 5.91 13.72 9.00
C PRO A 29 4.49 14.24 9.23
N ARG A 30 3.56 14.03 8.29
CA ARG A 30 2.18 14.53 8.37
C ARG A 30 1.31 13.77 9.36
N GLY A 31 1.63 12.50 9.61
CA GLY A 31 0.86 11.64 10.53
C GLY A 31 1.22 11.79 12.01
N ARG A 32 2.10 12.73 12.37
CA ARG A 32 2.70 12.79 13.70
C ARG A 32 2.32 14.07 14.44
N LYS A 33 1.78 13.92 15.66
CA LYS A 33 1.45 15.06 16.54
C LYS A 33 2.68 15.74 17.14
N SER A 34 3.80 15.02 17.24
CA SER A 34 5.05 15.52 17.81
C SER A 34 6.26 15.04 17.00
N PRO A 35 7.37 15.80 16.96
CA PRO A 35 8.59 15.39 16.28
C PRO A 35 9.10 14.02 16.75
N LYS A 36 9.84 13.33 15.87
CA LYS A 36 10.51 12.10 16.27
C LYS A 36 11.59 12.39 17.29
N VAL A 37 11.49 11.77 18.46
CA VAL A 37 12.60 11.71 19.41
C VAL A 37 13.54 10.57 19.01
N GLY A 38 14.84 10.87 18.88
CA GLY A 38 15.90 9.91 18.61
C GLY A 38 16.18 9.63 17.13
N LYS A 39 16.99 8.60 16.86
CA LYS A 39 17.58 8.32 15.54
C LYS A 39 16.51 8.06 14.46
N PRO A 40 16.68 8.60 13.23
CA PRO A 40 15.82 8.29 12.10
C PRO A 40 15.76 6.78 11.81
N TYR A 41 14.66 6.32 11.21
CA TYR A 41 14.59 4.92 10.79
C TYR A 41 15.52 4.70 9.60
N ARG A 42 16.20 3.55 9.55
CA ARG A 42 17.01 3.18 8.38
C ARG A 42 16.08 3.01 7.18
N PHE A 43 16.20 3.90 6.20
CA PHE A 43 15.42 3.92 4.98
C PHE A 43 16.35 4.15 3.79
N CYS A 44 16.26 3.30 2.76
CA CYS A 44 17.05 3.46 1.55
C CYS A 44 16.12 3.91 0.42
N GLN A 45 16.19 5.20 0.09
CA GLN A 45 15.29 5.82 -0.87
C GLN A 45 15.39 5.21 -2.26
N VAL A 46 16.60 4.87 -2.71
CA VAL A 46 16.85 4.24 -4.02
C VAL A 46 16.08 2.92 -4.14
N THR A 47 16.22 2.03 -3.15
CA THR A 47 15.53 0.73 -3.18
C THR A 47 14.00 0.87 -3.09
N TYR A 48 13.51 1.88 -2.35
CA TYR A 48 12.09 2.16 -2.24
C TYR A 48 11.51 2.64 -3.57
N GLN A 49 12.18 3.59 -4.24
CA GLN A 49 11.75 4.15 -5.51
C GLN A 49 11.74 3.09 -6.63
N ALA A 50 12.75 2.22 -6.68
CA ALA A 50 12.78 1.14 -7.67
C ALA A 50 11.59 0.17 -7.50
N ALA A 51 11.35 -0.30 -6.27
CA ALA A 51 10.23 -1.19 -5.97
C ALA A 51 8.87 -0.52 -6.23
N ARG A 52 8.72 0.74 -5.81
CA ARG A 52 7.47 1.47 -5.95
C ARG A 52 7.18 1.85 -7.40
N GLY A 53 8.18 2.30 -8.15
CA GLY A 53 8.03 2.63 -9.56
C GLY A 53 7.69 1.42 -10.44
N ALA A 54 8.11 0.21 -10.06
CA ALA A 54 7.66 -1.02 -10.74
C ALA A 54 6.15 -1.27 -10.51
N VAL A 55 5.71 -1.16 -9.25
CA VAL A 55 4.30 -1.33 -8.86
C VAL A 55 3.41 -0.25 -9.48
N GLU A 56 3.83 1.01 -9.45
CA GLU A 56 3.08 2.13 -10.01
C GLU A 56 2.97 2.03 -11.54
N ARG A 57 4.02 1.62 -12.24
CA ARG A 57 3.96 1.35 -13.69
C ARG A 57 3.02 0.19 -14.01
N LEU A 58 3.04 -0.87 -13.22
CA LEU A 58 2.08 -1.97 -13.37
C LEU A 58 0.65 -1.48 -13.20
N PHE A 59 0.35 -0.71 -12.15
CA PHE A 59 -0.99 -0.17 -11.95
C PHE A 59 -1.39 0.85 -13.02
N ALA A 60 -0.46 1.67 -13.51
CA ALA A 60 -0.70 2.59 -14.60
C ALA A 60 -1.03 1.83 -15.90
N TRP A 61 -0.28 0.77 -16.21
CA TRP A 61 -0.55 -0.10 -17.34
C TRP A 61 -1.89 -0.84 -17.20
N LEU A 62 -2.20 -1.38 -16.01
CA LEU A 62 -3.49 -2.00 -15.73
C LEU A 62 -4.66 -1.02 -15.90
N LYS A 63 -4.57 0.17 -15.31
CA LYS A 63 -5.62 1.19 -15.38
C LYS A 63 -5.74 1.82 -16.78
N GLY A 64 -4.63 1.94 -17.51
CA GLY A 64 -4.57 2.53 -18.84
C GLY A 64 -4.98 1.57 -19.95
N GLY A 65 -4.47 0.34 -19.93
CA GLY A 65 -4.67 -0.67 -20.99
C GLY A 65 -5.88 -1.58 -20.77
N PHE A 66 -6.22 -1.88 -19.51
CA PHE A 66 -7.31 -2.82 -19.17
C PHE A 66 -8.51 -2.14 -18.50
N ARG A 67 -8.69 -0.84 -18.70
CA ARG A 67 -9.81 -0.08 -18.11
C ARG A 67 -11.16 -0.72 -18.40
N ARG A 68 -11.33 -1.30 -19.59
CA ARG A 68 -12.53 -2.02 -20.02
C ARG A 68 -12.72 -3.36 -19.28
N LEU A 69 -11.65 -4.12 -19.01
CA LEU A 69 -11.73 -5.33 -18.18
C LEU A 69 -12.00 -4.96 -16.72
N ALA A 70 -11.29 -3.97 -16.17
CA ALA A 70 -11.49 -3.52 -14.80
C ALA A 70 -12.94 -3.06 -14.54
N LEU A 71 -13.51 -2.25 -15.44
CA LEU A 71 -14.92 -1.86 -15.39
C LEU A 71 -15.87 -3.05 -15.55
N GLY A 72 -15.52 -4.04 -16.37
CA GLY A 72 -16.28 -5.28 -16.50
C GLY A 72 -16.36 -6.05 -15.18
N TYR A 73 -15.23 -6.21 -14.48
CA TYR A 73 -15.19 -6.88 -13.17
C TYR A 73 -15.96 -6.14 -12.09
N GLU A 74 -15.88 -4.81 -12.02
CA GLU A 74 -16.64 -4.03 -11.04
C GLU A 74 -18.16 -4.15 -11.27
N ARG A 75 -18.60 -4.14 -12.54
CA ARG A 75 -20.01 -4.34 -12.89
C ARG A 75 -20.48 -5.76 -12.56
N LEU A 76 -19.64 -6.77 -12.78
CA LEU A 76 -19.94 -8.16 -12.46
C LEU A 76 -20.13 -8.37 -10.95
N LEU A 77 -19.26 -7.77 -10.13
CA LEU A 77 -19.39 -7.79 -8.67
C LEU A 77 -20.68 -7.12 -8.20
N ALA A 78 -21.07 -5.98 -8.79
CA ALA A 78 -22.33 -5.34 -8.47
C ALA A 78 -23.54 -6.25 -8.79
N THR A 79 -23.52 -6.97 -9.92
CA THR A 79 -24.58 -7.94 -10.24
C THR A 79 -24.60 -9.14 -9.29
N PHE A 80 -23.44 -9.66 -8.87
CA PHE A 80 -23.40 -10.77 -7.90
C PHE A 80 -23.89 -10.37 -6.51
N VAL A 81 -23.57 -9.16 -6.05
CA VAL A 81 -24.06 -8.64 -4.76
C VAL A 81 -25.57 -8.43 -4.78
N VAL A 82 -26.12 -7.96 -5.90
CA VAL A 82 -27.58 -7.81 -6.08
C VAL A 82 -28.27 -9.18 -6.18
N ALA A 83 -27.71 -10.11 -6.96
CA ALA A 83 -28.25 -11.46 -7.11
C ALA A 83 -28.24 -12.25 -5.78
N GLY A 84 -27.19 -12.09 -4.96
CA GLY A 84 -27.09 -12.71 -3.64
C GLY A 84 -28.06 -12.13 -2.60
N LYS A 85 -28.51 -10.87 -2.77
CA LYS A 85 -29.58 -10.27 -1.94
C LYS A 85 -30.98 -10.70 -2.38
N ALA A 86 -31.17 -11.03 -3.66
CA ALA A 86 -32.45 -11.50 -4.20
C ALA A 86 -32.72 -12.98 -3.89
N LEU A 87 -31.69 -13.75 -3.50
CA LEU A 87 -31.77 -15.18 -3.15
C LEU A 87 -31.89 -15.44 -1.64
N ARG A 88 -32.29 -14.44 -0.85
CA ARG A 88 -32.46 -14.52 0.60
C ARG A 88 -33.78 -13.91 1.03
#